data_AF-A0A3A8WM17-F1
#
_entry.id   AF-A0A3A8WM17-F1
#
_cell.length_a   1.000
_cell.length_b   1.000
_cell.length_c   1.000
_cell.angle_alpha   90.00
_cell.angle_beta   90.00
_cell.angle_gamma   90.00
#
_symmetry.space_group_name_H-M   'P 1'
#
loop_
_entity.id
_entity.type
_entity.pdbx_description
1 polymer ?
#
loop_
_entity_poly.entity_id
_entity_poly.type
_entity_poly.pdbx_seq_one_letter_code
_entity_poly.pdbx_strand_id
1 'polypeptide(L)'
;MDQKDMMRLIETEDEINQMDKVFEQLAGYGHASGDFIKLDNVYDVIQHNAHPAYSGSEEADLKFIEILYDRKRTPDERAEILLRGKV
;
A
#
# COMPACT_ATOMS: atom_id res chain seq x y z
N MET A 1 -0.61 5.46 -15.76
CA MET A 1 -0.93 6.16 -14.51
C MET A 1 0.08 7.28 -14.33
N ASP A 2 -0.35 8.48 -13.96
CA ASP A 2 0.58 9.58 -13.65
C ASP A 2 0.89 9.67 -12.15
N GLN A 3 1.77 10.60 -11.76
CA GLN A 3 2.18 10.78 -10.36
C GLN A 3 1.03 11.23 -9.46
N LYS A 4 0.09 12.05 -9.97
CA LYS A 4 -1.06 12.51 -9.18
C LYS A 4 -2.04 11.38 -8.95
N ASP A 5 -2.28 10.55 -9.96
CA ASP A 5 -3.11 9.34 -9.82
C ASP A 5 -2.51 8.40 -8.77
N MET A 6 -1.21 8.13 -8.84
CA MET A 6 -0.52 7.25 -7.90
C MET A 6 -0.51 7.83 -6.47
N MET A 7 -0.29 9.14 -6.33
CA MET A 7 -0.37 9.82 -5.04
C MET A 7 -1.75 9.64 -4.39
N ARG A 8 -2.84 9.76 -5.16
CA ARG A 8 -4.21 9.55 -4.68
C ARG A 8 -4.47 8.12 -4.23
N LEU A 9 -3.93 7.14 -4.95
CA LEU A 9 -4.04 5.74 -4.55
C LEU A 9 -3.29 5.47 -3.25
N ILE A 10 -2.09 6.01 -3.10
CA ILE A 10 -1.33 5.89 -1.86
C ILE A 10 -2.08 6.57 -0.70
N GLU A 11 -2.60 7.78 -0.88
CA GLU A 11 -3.45 8.44 0.13
C GLU A 11 -4.65 7.57 0.52
N THR A 12 -5.30 6.93 -0.46
CA THR A 12 -6.44 6.04 -0.21
C THR A 12 -6.03 4.77 0.55
N GLU A 13 -4.92 4.14 0.17
CA GLU A 13 -4.34 2.98 0.87
C GLU A 13 -3.98 3.34 2.33
N ASP A 14 -3.47 4.55 2.54
CA ASP A 14 -3.14 5.07 3.86
C ASP A 14 -4.38 5.18 4.75
N GLU A 15 -5.48 5.71 4.20
CA GLU A 15 -6.77 5.82 4.87
C GLU A 15 -7.38 4.43 5.13
N ILE A 16 -7.32 3.51 4.17
CA ILE A 16 -7.79 2.13 4.32
C ILE A 16 -7.05 1.44 5.45
N ASN A 17 -5.72 1.49 5.46
CA ASN A 17 -4.92 0.88 6.53
C ASN A 17 -5.22 1.52 7.91
N GLN A 18 -5.56 2.80 7.96
CA GLN A 18 -6.00 3.43 9.19
C GLN A 18 -7.40 2.94 9.60
N MET A 19 -8.31 2.74 8.66
CA MET A 19 -9.62 2.13 8.91
C MET A 19 -9.49 0.69 9.39
N ASP A 20 -8.58 -0.10 8.81
CA ASP A 20 -8.31 -1.48 9.24
C ASP A 20 -7.85 -1.51 10.70
N LYS A 21 -6.95 -0.61 11.12
CA LYS A 21 -6.57 -0.47 12.54
C LYS A 21 -7.74 -0.09 13.43
N VAL A 22 -8.62 0.78 12.96
CA VAL A 22 -9.85 1.13 13.70
C VAL A 22 -10.77 -0.08 13.80
N PHE A 23 -10.89 -0.89 12.74
CA PHE A 23 -11.65 -2.13 12.76
C PHE A 23 -11.02 -3.18 13.67
N GLU A 24 -9.69 -3.30 13.72
CA GLU A 24 -8.98 -4.14 14.68
C GLU A 24 -9.30 -3.73 16.13
N GLN A 25 -9.27 -2.42 16.42
CA GLN A 25 -9.60 -1.88 17.74
C GLN A 25 -11.08 -2.08 18.10
N LEU A 26 -11.98 -1.87 17.14
CA LEU A 26 -13.42 -2.10 17.31
C LEU A 26 -13.72 -3.59 17.54
N ALA A 27 -13.06 -4.47 16.80
CA ALA A 27 -13.20 -5.92 16.93
C ALA A 27 -12.48 -6.48 18.17
N GLY A 28 -11.55 -5.72 18.76
CA GLY A 28 -11.04 -5.77 20.14
C GLY A 28 -10.33 -7.04 20.61
N TYR A 29 -10.90 -8.22 20.37
CA TYR A 29 -10.49 -9.52 20.89
C TYR A 29 -11.00 -10.69 20.01
N GLY A 30 -11.32 -10.44 18.72
CA GLY A 30 -12.11 -11.37 17.89
C GLY A 30 -11.57 -11.67 16.49
N HIS A 31 -10.31 -11.37 16.16
CA HIS A 31 -9.72 -11.70 14.85
C HIS A 31 -9.58 -13.22 14.60
N ALA A 32 -10.07 -14.08 15.48
CA ALA A 32 -10.01 -15.52 15.21
C ALA A 32 -10.90 -15.98 14.03
N SER A 33 -11.84 -15.18 13.48
CA SER A 33 -12.80 -15.70 12.48
C SER A 33 -13.28 -14.77 11.36
N GLY A 34 -12.43 -13.89 10.81
CA GLY A 34 -12.42 -13.70 9.35
C GLY A 34 -13.48 -12.85 8.63
N ASP A 35 -14.20 -11.92 9.27
CA ASP A 35 -15.21 -11.10 8.56
C ASP A 35 -14.75 -9.69 8.13
N PHE A 36 -13.59 -9.21 8.61
CA PHE A 36 -12.98 -7.93 8.22
C PHE A 36 -11.54 -8.15 7.74
N ILE A 37 -11.37 -8.62 6.49
CA ILE A 37 -10.07 -9.08 5.95
C ILE A 37 -9.25 -7.95 5.30
N LYS A 38 -9.62 -6.68 5.50
CA LYS A 38 -9.07 -5.46 4.85
C LYS A 38 -9.74 -5.12 3.51
N LEU A 39 -9.76 -3.83 3.18
CA LEU A 39 -10.23 -3.32 1.89
C LEU A 39 -9.09 -3.38 0.85
N ASP A 40 -8.59 -4.57 0.55
CA ASP A 40 -7.32 -4.79 -0.19
C ASP A 40 -7.32 -4.42 -1.70
N ASN A 41 -8.34 -3.73 -2.21
CA ASN A 41 -8.46 -3.46 -3.64
C ASN A 41 -7.50 -2.36 -4.14
N VAL A 42 -7.00 -1.49 -3.27
CA VAL A 42 -6.13 -0.36 -3.68
C VAL A 42 -4.67 -0.80 -3.75
N TYR A 43 -4.21 -1.63 -2.81
CA TYR A 43 -2.91 -2.29 -2.84
C TYR A 43 -2.62 -2.95 -4.20
N ASP A 44 -3.53 -3.81 -4.68
CA ASP A 44 -3.37 -4.53 -5.95
C ASP A 44 -3.24 -3.58 -7.14
N VAL A 45 -4.01 -2.49 -7.14
CA VAL A 45 -3.97 -1.47 -8.20
C VAL A 45 -2.62 -0.74 -8.18
N ILE A 46 -2.09 -0.42 -7.01
CA ILE A 46 -0.77 0.20 -6.86
C ILE A 46 0.31 -0.76 -7.36
N GLN A 47 0.29 -2.02 -6.91
CA GLN A 47 1.28 -3.03 -7.29
C GLN A 47 1.29 -3.28 -8.81
N HIS A 48 0.12 -3.38 -9.43
CA HIS A 48 0.00 -3.57 -10.88
C HIS A 48 0.52 -2.38 -11.71
N ASN A 49 0.48 -1.17 -11.16
CA ASN A 49 0.93 0.05 -11.83
C ASN A 49 2.33 0.50 -11.40
N ALA A 50 2.98 -0.21 -10.47
CA ALA A 50 4.35 0.09 -10.05
C ALA A 50 5.36 -0.31 -11.13
N HIS A 51 6.56 0.27 -11.04
CA HIS A 51 7.65 -0.06 -11.94
C HIS A 51 7.97 -1.57 -11.86
N PRO A 52 8.25 -2.25 -12.99
CA PRO A 52 8.47 -3.71 -13.02
C PRO A 52 9.58 -4.23 -12.09
N ALA A 53 10.51 -3.36 -11.68
CA ALA A 53 11.56 -3.67 -10.71
C ALA A 53 11.05 -4.07 -9.30
N TYR A 54 9.77 -3.85 -9.03
CA TYR A 54 9.09 -4.18 -7.78
C TYR A 54 8.16 -5.40 -7.92
N SER A 55 8.41 -6.27 -8.91
CA SER A 55 7.60 -7.46 -9.17
C SER A 55 8.47 -8.63 -9.63
N GLY A 56 8.01 -9.86 -9.37
CA GLY A 56 8.62 -11.08 -9.93
C GLY A 56 9.68 -11.76 -9.06
N SER A 57 9.97 -11.23 -7.86
CA SER A 57 10.71 -11.94 -6.81
C SER A 57 10.25 -11.49 -5.42
N GLU A 58 10.50 -12.32 -4.42
CA GLU A 58 10.17 -12.02 -3.01
C GLU A 58 10.89 -10.74 -2.53
N GLU A 59 12.15 -10.53 -2.94
CA GLU A 59 12.87 -9.30 -2.60
C GLU A 59 12.25 -8.05 -3.23
N ALA A 60 11.72 -8.18 -4.45
CA ALA A 60 11.06 -7.08 -5.15
C ALA A 60 9.74 -6.70 -4.46
N ASP A 61 8.96 -7.70 -4.03
CA ASP A 61 7.71 -7.53 -3.30
C ASP A 61 7.95 -6.94 -1.90
N LEU A 62 8.98 -7.40 -1.19
CA LEU A 62 9.37 -6.82 0.10
C LEU A 62 9.72 -5.34 -0.04
N LYS A 63 10.48 -5.00 -1.07
CA LYS A 63 10.87 -3.61 -1.34
C LYS A 63 9.68 -2.74 -1.73
N PHE A 64 8.74 -3.28 -2.50
CA PHE A 64 7.48 -2.62 -2.80
C PHE A 64 6.74 -2.23 -1.51
N ILE A 65 6.56 -3.20 -0.62
CA ILE A 65 5.90 -3.02 0.69
C ILE A 65 6.66 -2.00 1.53
N GLU A 66 7.99 -2.09 1.61
CA GLU A 66 8.81 -1.13 2.35
C GLU A 66 8.59 0.30 1.87
N ILE A 67 8.57 0.54 0.56
CA ILE A 67 8.34 1.87 0.00
C ILE A 67 6.90 2.32 0.23
N LEU A 68 5.92 1.47 -0.06
CA LEU A 68 4.50 1.80 0.05
C LEU A 68 4.14 2.18 1.49
N TYR A 69 4.68 1.47 2.48
CA TYR A 69 4.39 1.70 3.88
C TYR A 69 5.42 2.61 4.59
N ASP A 70 6.39 3.21 3.88
CA ASP A 70 7.34 4.17 4.47
C ASP A 70 6.65 5.49 4.82
N ARG A 71 6.10 5.55 6.03
CA ARG A 71 5.41 6.72 6.60
C ARG A 71 6.33 7.92 6.86
N LYS A 72 7.64 7.78 6.72
CA LYS A 72 8.57 8.91 6.82
C LYS A 72 8.59 9.73 5.53
N ARG A 73 8.08 9.18 4.43
CA ARG A 73 7.96 9.82 3.12
C ARG A 73 6.52 10.23 2.84
N THR A 74 6.36 11.32 2.11
CA THR A 74 5.07 11.77 1.62
C THR A 74 4.51 10.80 0.57
N PRO A 75 3.18 10.79 0.33
CA PRO A 75 2.59 10.04 -0.79
C PRO A 75 3.22 10.39 -2.14
N ASP A 76 3.59 11.66 -2.36
CA ASP A 76 4.22 12.12 -3.59
C ASP A 76 5.61 11.49 -3.82
N GLU A 77 6.46 11.49 -2.78
CA GLU A 77 7.78 10.86 -2.83
C GLU A 77 7.67 9.34 -3.05
N ARG A 78 6.73 8.67 -2.36
CA ARG A 78 6.48 7.24 -2.54
C ARG A 78 5.98 6.94 -3.96
N ALA A 79 5.06 7.75 -4.48
CA ALA A 79 4.55 7.63 -5.85
C ALA A 79 5.66 7.79 -6.88
N GLU A 80 6.55 8.78 -6.70
CA GLU A 80 7.68 8.98 -7.61
C GLU A 80 8.61 7.76 -7.63
N ILE A 81 8.95 7.22 -6.45
CA ILE A 81 9.81 6.05 -6.31
C ILE A 81 9.18 4.84 -7.00
N LEU A 82 7.92 4.53 -6.67
CA LEU A 82 7.18 3.38 -7.19
C LEU A 82 7.01 3.45 -8.72
N LEU A 83 6.77 4.64 -9.28
CA LEU A 83 6.63 4.81 -10.73
C LEU A 83 7.97 4.78 -11.48
N ARG A 84 9.05 5.31 -10.89
CA ARG A 84 10.35 5.44 -11.58
C ARG A 84 11.29 4.26 -11.36
N GLY A 85 10.99 3.36 -10.42
CA GLY A 85 11.87 2.22 -10.11
C GLY A 85 13.18 2.63 -9.46
N LYS A 86 13.23 3.79 -8.80
CA LYS A 86 14.46 4.28 -8.16
C LYS A 86 14.67 3.56 -6.84
N VAL A 87 15.79 2.85 -6.74
CA VAL A 87 16.27 2.18 -5.52
C VAL A 87 16.89 3.20 -4.59
#